data_AF-A0A536HPG6-F1
#
_entry.id   AF-A0A536HPG6-F1
#
_cell.length_a   1.000
_cell.length_b   1.000
_cell.length_c   1.000
_cell.angle_alpha   90.00
_cell.angle_beta   90.00
_cell.angle_gamma   90.00
#
_symmetry.space_group_name_H-M   'P 1'
#
loop_
_entity.id
_entity.type
_entity.pdbx_description
1 polymer ?
#
loop_
_entity_poly.entity_id
_entity_poly.type
_entity_poly.pdbx_seq_one_letter_code
_entity_poly.pdbx_strand_id
1 'polypeptide(L)'
;MADFRPVEAVKARILNIRAAQATTTIEDANAEWIEVQAALDSDLANWRLQHLRALWREEIRKPVEWEWVYTWGSPSFVRAGEIYRIHSGSRVRAATHPLADDLVGGRKHVYAAGPIAAARLLWTRGDYARLVDAFGTVIDEIVVWPPESAPQKAEQPASPR
;
A
#
# COMPACT_ATOMS: atom_id res chain seq x y z
N MET A 1 23.47 20.72 -15.78
CA MET A 1 23.95 19.68 -14.87
C MET A 1 23.09 18.45 -15.14
N ALA A 2 23.64 17.36 -15.67
CA ALA A 2 22.86 16.15 -15.92
C ALA A 2 22.60 15.44 -14.59
N ASP A 3 21.35 15.02 -14.36
CA ASP A 3 20.95 14.26 -13.19
C ASP A 3 21.41 12.80 -13.37
N PHE A 4 22.41 12.37 -12.61
CA PHE A 4 23.03 11.04 -12.69
C PHE A 4 22.32 9.99 -11.82
N ARG A 5 21.13 10.29 -11.30
CA ARG A 5 20.34 9.27 -10.59
C ARG A 5 20.03 8.11 -11.55
N PRO A 6 20.16 6.84 -11.11
CA PRO A 6 19.82 5.69 -11.93
C PRO A 6 18.40 5.84 -12.49
N VAL A 7 18.20 5.61 -13.79
CA VAL A 7 16.88 5.76 -14.43
C VAL A 7 15.80 4.92 -13.72
N GLU A 8 16.19 3.77 -13.14
CA GLU A 8 15.32 2.96 -12.30
C GLU A 8 14.66 3.75 -11.15
N ALA A 9 15.39 4.68 -10.52
CA ALA A 9 14.92 5.47 -9.39
C ALA A 9 13.76 6.42 -9.73
N VAL A 10 13.46 6.62 -11.02
CA VAL A 10 12.41 7.54 -11.48
C VAL A 10 11.31 6.85 -12.27
N LYS A 11 11.31 5.51 -12.37
CA LYS A 11 10.31 4.77 -13.15
C LYS A 11 8.95 4.69 -12.49
N ALA A 12 8.90 4.62 -11.18
CA ALA A 12 7.67 4.54 -10.41
C ALA A 12 7.87 5.13 -9.02
N ARG A 13 6.76 5.52 -8.38
CA ARG A 13 6.74 6.07 -7.03
C ARG A 13 5.47 5.66 -6.30
N ILE A 14 5.51 5.63 -4.99
CA ILE A 14 4.33 5.47 -4.16
C ILE A 14 3.58 6.81 -4.19
N LEU A 15 2.31 6.77 -4.58
CA LEU A 15 1.50 7.98 -4.73
C LEU A 15 0.77 8.32 -3.44
N ASN A 16 0.07 7.34 -2.86
CA ASN A 16 -0.77 7.55 -1.69
C ASN A 16 -1.07 6.24 -0.97
N ILE A 17 -1.36 6.34 0.33
CA ILE A 17 -1.91 5.26 1.15
C ILE A 17 -3.21 5.75 1.75
N ARG A 18 -4.26 4.95 1.58
CA ARG A 18 -5.49 5.09 2.35
C ARG A 18 -5.52 3.99 3.39
N ALA A 19 -5.25 4.35 4.63
CA ALA A 19 -5.45 3.47 5.78
C ALA A 19 -6.93 3.36 6.12
N ALA A 20 -7.37 2.20 6.60
CA ALA A 20 -8.68 2.02 7.21
C ALA A 20 -8.56 1.66 8.69
N GLN A 21 -9.70 1.60 9.38
CA GLN A 21 -9.72 1.23 10.79
C GLN A 21 -9.52 -0.29 10.94
N ALA A 22 -8.89 -0.71 12.04
CA ALA A 22 -8.73 -2.13 12.37
C ALA A 22 -10.09 -2.86 12.56
N THR A 23 -11.18 -2.13 12.69
CA THR A 23 -12.56 -2.63 12.78
C THR A 23 -13.29 -2.73 11.44
N THR A 24 -12.68 -2.29 10.33
CA THR A 24 -13.25 -2.43 8.99
C THR A 24 -13.60 -3.89 8.68
N THR A 25 -14.84 -4.13 8.23
CA THR A 25 -15.34 -5.48 7.91
C THR A 25 -14.79 -5.96 6.56
N ILE A 26 -15.02 -7.23 6.25
CA ILE A 26 -14.55 -7.83 4.98
C ILE A 26 -15.25 -7.21 3.77
N GLU A 27 -16.52 -6.81 3.91
CA GLU A 27 -17.31 -6.12 2.89
C GLU A 27 -16.74 -4.73 2.57
N ASP A 28 -16.15 -4.09 3.59
CA ASP A 28 -15.55 -2.76 3.50
C ASP A 28 -14.02 -2.79 3.33
N ALA A 29 -13.41 -3.95 3.06
CA ALA A 29 -11.96 -4.07 2.86
C ALA A 29 -11.42 -3.12 1.77
N ASN A 30 -12.30 -2.67 0.86
CA ASN A 30 -11.99 -1.70 -0.18
C ASN A 30 -11.67 -0.27 0.33
N ALA A 31 -12.01 0.03 1.59
CA ALA A 31 -11.70 1.31 2.23
C ALA A 31 -10.18 1.51 2.44
N GLU A 32 -9.39 0.44 2.28
CA GLU A 32 -7.95 0.40 2.53
C GLU A 32 -7.18 0.02 1.28
N TRP A 33 -6.18 0.84 0.91
CA TRP A 33 -5.34 0.58 -0.26
C TRP A 33 -4.03 1.37 -0.25
N ILE A 34 -3.12 0.96 -1.12
CA ILE A 34 -1.91 1.71 -1.50
C ILE A 34 -1.86 1.89 -3.03
N GLU A 35 -1.43 3.06 -3.47
CA GLU A 35 -1.26 3.41 -4.88
C GLU A 35 0.20 3.59 -5.25
N VAL A 36 0.59 3.00 -6.38
CA VAL A 36 1.88 3.20 -7.03
C VAL A 36 1.64 3.76 -8.42
N GLN A 37 2.33 4.83 -8.79
CA GLN A 37 2.24 5.44 -10.11
C GLN A 37 3.49 5.12 -10.92
N ALA A 38 3.29 4.60 -12.13
CA ALA A 38 4.34 4.55 -13.14
C ALA A 38 4.60 5.97 -13.65
N ALA A 39 5.83 6.44 -13.52
CA ALA A 39 6.25 7.77 -13.96
C ALA A 39 6.83 7.74 -15.39
N LEU A 40 7.28 6.58 -15.85
CA LEU A 40 7.83 6.37 -17.20
C LEU A 40 7.25 5.10 -17.82
N ASP A 41 7.22 5.04 -19.16
CA ASP A 41 7.00 3.80 -19.88
C ASP A 41 8.18 2.85 -19.60
N SER A 42 7.91 1.67 -19.03
CA SER A 42 8.95 0.72 -18.62
C SER A 42 8.39 -0.69 -18.43
N ASP A 43 9.28 -1.65 -18.20
CA ASP A 43 8.97 -2.91 -17.52
C ASP A 43 9.23 -2.77 -16.01
N LEU A 44 8.28 -3.19 -15.18
CA LEU A 44 8.42 -3.31 -13.72
C LEU A 44 8.50 -4.77 -13.27
N ALA A 45 8.86 -5.70 -14.16
CA ALA A 45 8.99 -7.12 -13.83
C ALA A 45 9.80 -7.35 -12.55
N ASN A 46 9.23 -8.13 -11.63
CA ASN A 46 9.79 -8.50 -10.34
C ASN A 46 10.00 -7.36 -9.33
N TRP A 47 9.51 -6.14 -9.63
CA TRP A 47 9.43 -5.09 -8.62
C TRP A 47 8.47 -5.51 -7.51
N ARG A 48 8.67 -4.97 -6.31
CA ARG A 48 7.92 -5.37 -5.11
C ARG A 48 7.49 -4.16 -4.31
N LEU A 49 6.29 -4.26 -3.77
CA LEU A 49 5.78 -3.36 -2.76
C LEU A 49 5.79 -4.10 -1.42
N GLN A 50 6.50 -3.55 -0.45
CA GLN A 50 6.65 -4.13 0.90
C GLN A 50 5.91 -3.27 1.91
N HIS A 51 5.23 -3.93 2.85
CA HIS A 51 4.79 -3.34 4.12
C HIS A 51 5.88 -3.64 5.14
N LEU A 52 6.31 -2.64 5.92
CA LEU A 52 7.32 -2.80 6.95
C LEU A 52 6.79 -2.25 8.28
N ARG A 53 6.95 -3.02 9.36
CA ARG A 53 6.58 -2.62 10.73
C ARG A 53 7.81 -2.14 11.50
N ALA A 54 7.72 -0.94 12.05
CA ALA A 54 8.77 -0.37 12.87
C ALA A 54 8.79 -1.03 14.27
N LEU A 55 9.52 -2.13 14.45
CA LEU A 55 9.82 -2.65 15.78
C LEU A 55 11.10 -2.01 16.31
N TRP A 56 11.02 -0.75 16.70
CA TRP A 56 12.09 -0.14 17.50
C TRP A 56 11.93 -0.60 18.95
N ARG A 57 12.63 -1.68 19.33
CA ARG A 57 12.92 -1.97 20.73
C ARG A 57 14.26 -1.32 21.05
N GLU A 58 14.32 -0.43 22.05
CA GLU A 58 15.56 0.30 22.40
C GLU A 58 16.76 -0.62 22.65
N GLU A 59 16.49 -1.84 23.11
CA GLU A 59 17.46 -2.87 23.46
C GLU A 59 18.06 -3.62 22.25
N ILE A 60 17.38 -3.61 21.10
CA ILE A 60 17.72 -4.43 19.93
C ILE A 60 17.68 -3.49 18.73
N ARG A 61 18.84 -3.03 18.27
CA ARG A 61 18.94 -2.23 17.04
C ARG A 61 18.60 -3.11 15.81
N LYS A 62 17.29 -3.39 15.62
CA LYS A 62 16.52 -4.12 14.57
C LYS A 62 16.03 -5.54 14.95
N PRO A 63 14.76 -5.88 14.66
CA PRO A 63 14.33 -6.20 13.29
C PRO A 63 13.15 -5.36 12.79
N VAL A 64 13.15 -4.99 11.52
CA VAL A 64 11.95 -4.51 10.82
C VAL A 64 11.29 -5.74 10.23
N GLU A 65 10.10 -6.09 10.71
CA GLU A 65 9.28 -7.11 10.06
C GLU A 65 8.76 -6.54 8.74
N TRP A 66 8.77 -7.35 7.68
CA TRP A 66 8.21 -6.94 6.41
C TRP A 66 7.38 -8.05 5.79
N GLU A 67 6.33 -7.66 5.07
CA GLU A 67 5.44 -8.55 4.32
C GLU A 67 5.22 -8.02 2.89
N TRP A 68 4.92 -8.92 1.96
CA TRP A 68 4.71 -8.54 0.55
C TRP A 68 3.29 -8.09 0.30
N VAL A 69 3.14 -6.80 -0.04
CA VAL A 69 1.89 -6.21 -0.50
C VAL A 69 1.62 -6.62 -1.94
N TYR A 70 2.63 -6.49 -2.82
CA TYR A 70 2.47 -6.83 -4.22
C TYR A 70 3.82 -7.12 -4.88
N THR A 71 3.78 -7.94 -5.93
CA THR A 71 4.93 -8.17 -6.82
C THR A 71 4.43 -8.08 -8.25
N TRP A 72 5.05 -7.23 -9.04
CA TRP A 72 4.78 -7.16 -10.47
C TRP A 72 5.34 -8.42 -11.12
N GLY A 73 4.47 -9.15 -11.84
CA GLY A 73 4.86 -10.36 -12.56
C GLY A 73 5.87 -10.08 -13.68
N SER A 74 6.44 -11.13 -14.27
CA SER A 74 7.36 -10.97 -15.41
C SER A 74 6.74 -11.56 -16.67
N PRO A 75 6.63 -10.80 -17.78
CA PRO A 75 6.91 -9.37 -17.90
C PRO A 75 5.79 -8.50 -17.28
N SER A 76 6.08 -7.23 -16.96
CA SER A 76 5.06 -6.27 -16.54
C SER A 76 5.33 -4.89 -17.12
N PHE A 77 4.92 -4.71 -18.38
CA PHE A 77 4.98 -3.42 -19.05
C PHE A 77 3.94 -2.45 -18.48
N VAL A 78 4.40 -1.25 -18.15
CA VAL A 78 3.61 -0.15 -17.61
C VAL A 78 3.77 1.07 -18.49
N ARG A 79 2.76 1.93 -18.50
CA ARG A 79 2.80 3.24 -19.17
C ARG A 79 2.87 4.37 -18.16
N ALA A 80 3.55 5.45 -18.53
CA ALA A 80 3.61 6.67 -17.76
C ALA A 80 2.18 7.17 -17.46
N GLY A 81 1.93 7.45 -16.19
CA GLY A 81 0.63 7.89 -15.69
C GLY A 81 -0.28 6.77 -15.21
N GLU A 82 0.00 5.48 -15.50
CA GLU A 82 -0.78 4.38 -14.94
C GLU A 82 -0.62 4.30 -13.42
N ILE A 83 -1.73 4.19 -12.70
CA ILE A 83 -1.78 4.12 -11.24
C ILE A 83 -2.23 2.73 -10.84
N TYR A 84 -1.35 1.94 -10.24
CA TYR A 84 -1.65 0.63 -9.68
C TYR A 84 -2.16 0.80 -8.26
N ARG A 85 -3.45 0.50 -8.05
CA ARG A 85 -4.06 0.47 -6.74
C ARG A 85 -4.17 -0.95 -6.24
N ILE A 86 -3.59 -1.19 -5.06
CA ILE A 86 -3.60 -2.48 -4.38
C ILE A 86 -4.48 -2.35 -3.14
N HIS A 87 -5.63 -3.01 -3.17
CA HIS A 87 -6.59 -3.02 -2.07
C HIS A 87 -6.30 -4.12 -1.05
N SER A 88 -6.73 -3.85 0.18
CA SER A 88 -6.91 -4.86 1.22
C SER A 88 -7.98 -5.87 0.77
N GLY A 89 -7.81 -7.14 1.10
CA GLY A 89 -8.73 -8.20 0.69
C GLY A 89 -8.85 -8.34 -0.83
N SER A 90 -7.77 -8.14 -1.59
CA SER A 90 -7.82 -8.10 -3.07
C SER A 90 -8.51 -9.33 -3.69
N ARG A 91 -8.39 -10.50 -3.05
CA ARG A 91 -9.06 -11.75 -3.47
C ARG A 91 -10.58 -11.68 -3.33
N VAL A 92 -11.06 -11.11 -2.23
CA VAL A 92 -12.49 -10.88 -2.01
C VAL A 92 -13.00 -9.93 -3.08
N ARG A 93 -12.27 -8.83 -3.34
CA ARG A 93 -12.61 -7.86 -4.37
C ARG A 93 -12.66 -8.47 -5.78
N ALA A 94 -11.74 -9.39 -6.10
CA ALA A 94 -11.73 -10.11 -7.37
C ALA A 94 -12.97 -10.99 -7.58
N ALA A 95 -13.63 -11.41 -6.50
CA ALA A 95 -14.83 -12.23 -6.53
C ALA A 95 -16.14 -11.40 -6.51
N THR A 96 -16.06 -10.08 -6.29
CA THR A 96 -17.23 -9.18 -6.21
C THR A 96 -17.43 -8.34 -7.46
N HIS A 97 -18.60 -7.73 -7.61
CA HIS A 97 -18.85 -6.76 -8.69
C HIS A 97 -17.91 -5.54 -8.59
N PRO A 98 -17.40 -5.03 -9.73
CA PRO A 98 -16.55 -3.85 -9.73
C PRO A 98 -17.32 -2.63 -9.23
N LEU A 99 -16.71 -1.86 -8.33
CA LEU A 99 -17.20 -0.57 -7.84
C LEU A 99 -16.98 0.53 -8.90
N ALA A 100 -17.68 1.65 -8.80
CA ALA A 100 -17.48 2.77 -9.73
C ALA A 100 -16.03 3.30 -9.75
N ASP A 101 -15.37 3.30 -8.58
CA ASP A 101 -13.97 3.68 -8.41
C ASP A 101 -12.99 2.68 -9.08
N ASP A 102 -13.48 1.48 -9.38
CA ASP A 102 -12.74 0.42 -10.08
C ASP A 102 -12.62 0.68 -11.58
N LEU A 103 -13.46 1.55 -12.10
CA LEU A 103 -13.62 1.83 -13.53
C LEU A 103 -13.00 3.17 -13.96
N VAL A 104 -12.33 3.86 -13.03
CA VAL A 104 -11.67 5.14 -13.31
C VAL A 104 -10.49 4.94 -14.27
N GLY A 105 -10.54 5.63 -15.41
CA GLY A 105 -9.48 5.58 -16.42
C GLY A 105 -8.10 5.95 -15.88
N GLY A 106 -7.06 5.25 -16.35
CA GLY A 106 -5.68 5.43 -15.88
C GLY A 106 -5.35 4.70 -14.57
N ARG A 107 -6.34 4.23 -13.82
CA ARG A 107 -6.12 3.40 -12.63
C ARG A 107 -6.21 1.91 -13.00
N LYS A 108 -5.16 1.17 -12.67
CA LYS A 108 -5.09 -0.29 -12.74
C LYS A 108 -5.39 -0.86 -11.37
N HIS A 109 -6.35 -1.76 -11.33
CA HIS A 109 -6.74 -2.42 -10.10
C HIS A 109 -6.09 -3.78 -10.00
N VAL A 110 -5.39 -4.01 -8.89
CA VAL A 110 -4.69 -5.27 -8.64
C VAL A 110 -5.64 -6.23 -7.93
N TYR A 111 -6.13 -7.22 -8.67
CA TYR A 111 -7.05 -8.24 -8.16
C TYR A 111 -6.31 -9.39 -7.45
N ALA A 112 -5.13 -9.76 -7.93
CA ALA A 112 -4.28 -10.79 -7.33
C ALA A 112 -3.04 -10.13 -6.69
N ALA A 113 -3.18 -9.71 -5.43
CA ALA A 113 -2.11 -9.07 -4.70
C ALA A 113 -1.27 -10.07 -3.89
N GLY A 114 -0.21 -9.59 -3.24
CA GLY A 114 0.64 -10.39 -2.36
C GLY A 114 -0.08 -10.83 -1.08
N PRO A 115 0.52 -11.70 -0.25
CA PRO A 115 -0.14 -12.34 0.90
C PRO A 115 -0.86 -11.37 1.85
N ILE A 116 -0.22 -10.26 2.25
CA ILE A 116 -0.84 -9.29 3.16
C ILE A 116 -2.00 -8.55 2.48
N ALA A 117 -1.87 -8.20 1.20
CA ALA A 117 -2.94 -7.57 0.45
C ALA A 117 -4.12 -8.50 0.15
N ALA A 118 -3.83 -9.77 -0.07
CA ALA A 118 -4.85 -10.78 -0.26
C ALA A 118 -5.65 -11.05 1.03
N ALA A 119 -5.03 -10.89 2.21
CA ALA A 119 -5.66 -11.06 3.51
C ALA A 119 -6.22 -9.74 4.05
N ARG A 120 -5.34 -8.84 4.51
CA ARG A 120 -5.69 -7.51 5.06
C ARG A 120 -4.47 -6.57 5.15
N LEU A 121 -4.53 -5.40 4.49
CA LEU A 121 -3.50 -4.35 4.50
C LEU A 121 -3.57 -3.40 5.69
N LEU A 122 -3.49 -3.89 6.92
CA LEU A 122 -3.54 -2.99 8.07
C LEU A 122 -2.31 -2.07 8.17
N TRP A 123 -2.57 -0.76 8.04
CA TRP A 123 -1.57 0.28 8.23
C TRP A 123 -1.69 0.91 9.63
N THR A 124 -0.60 0.90 10.37
CA THR A 124 -0.48 1.56 11.68
C THR A 124 0.48 2.73 11.62
N ARG A 125 0.38 3.64 12.59
CA ARG A 125 1.28 4.80 12.66
C ARG A 125 2.71 4.33 12.86
N GLY A 126 3.60 4.79 11.99
CA GLY A 126 5.01 4.40 12.00
C GLY A 126 5.34 3.18 11.14
N ASP A 127 4.34 2.51 10.53
CA ASP A 127 4.62 1.56 9.45
C ASP A 127 5.26 2.27 8.25
N TYR A 128 5.93 1.52 7.38
CA TYR A 128 6.47 2.01 6.13
C TYR A 128 5.94 1.19 4.95
N ALA A 129 5.77 1.87 3.83
CA ALA A 129 5.64 1.19 2.55
C ALA A 129 6.91 1.45 1.73
N ARG A 130 7.44 0.40 1.12
CA ARG A 130 8.66 0.48 0.31
C ARG A 130 8.44 -0.11 -1.07
N LEU A 131 8.76 0.68 -2.09
CA LEU A 131 8.84 0.23 -3.46
C LEU A 131 10.28 -0.18 -3.75
N VAL A 132 10.45 -1.44 -4.15
CA VAL A 132 11.75 -2.06 -4.37
C VAL A 132 11.80 -2.57 -5.81
N ASP A 133 12.91 -2.33 -6.50
CA ASP A 133 13.11 -2.86 -7.84
C ASP A 133 13.40 -4.37 -7.84
N ALA A 134 13.59 -4.94 -9.03
CA ALA A 134 13.89 -6.36 -9.20
C ALA A 134 15.21 -6.83 -8.52
N PHE A 135 16.14 -5.91 -8.26
CA PHE A 135 17.47 -6.19 -7.72
C PHE A 135 17.57 -5.92 -6.21
N GLY A 136 16.50 -5.41 -5.60
CA GLY A 136 16.46 -5.09 -4.17
C GLY A 136 16.78 -3.63 -3.85
N THR A 137 16.93 -2.77 -4.85
CA THR A 137 17.13 -1.32 -4.64
C THR A 137 15.82 -0.70 -4.15
N VAL A 138 15.91 0.11 -3.09
CA VAL A 138 14.77 0.92 -2.65
C VAL A 138 14.61 2.10 -3.59
N ILE A 139 13.48 2.12 -4.29
CA ILE A 139 13.15 3.16 -5.27
C ILE A 139 12.39 4.30 -4.59
N ASP A 140 11.45 3.94 -3.73
CA ASP A 140 10.65 4.91 -2.98
C ASP A 140 10.25 4.31 -1.63
N GLU A 141 10.08 5.17 -0.64
CA GLU A 141 9.67 4.80 0.70
C GLU A 141 8.84 5.90 1.32
N ILE A 142 7.70 5.53 1.91
CA ILE A 142 6.86 6.45 2.65
C ILE A 142 6.55 5.92 4.05
N VAL A 143 6.54 6.83 5.01
CA VAL A 143 6.10 6.54 6.38
C VAL A 143 4.59 6.71 6.46
N VAL A 144 3.93 5.74 7.06
CA VAL A 144 2.49 5.79 7.28
C VAL A 144 2.19 6.57 8.54
N TRP A 145 1.41 7.63 8.36
CA TRP A 145 0.89 8.44 9.44
C TRP A 145 -0.62 8.60 9.26
N PRO A 146 -1.41 7.57 9.65
CA PRO A 146 -2.86 7.67 9.55
C PRO A 146 -3.38 8.87 10.35
N PRO A 147 -4.48 9.51 9.92
CA PRO A 147 -5.13 10.53 10.74
C PRO A 147 -5.49 9.94 12.11
N GLU A 148 -5.23 10.68 13.19
CA GLU A 148 -5.61 10.24 14.54
C GLU A 148 -7.13 10.08 14.62
N SER A 149 -7.60 8.93 15.11
CA SER A 149 -9.01 8.72 15.44
C SER A 149 -9.43 9.79 16.44
N ALA A 150 -10.47 10.57 16.11
CA ALA A 150 -11.05 11.50 17.06
C ALA A 150 -11.42 10.75 18.35
N PRO A 151 -11.12 11.30 19.54
CA PRO A 151 -11.41 10.62 20.80
C PRO A 151 -12.89 10.27 20.83
N GLN A 152 -13.19 8.97 20.97
CA GLN A 152 -14.55 8.52 21.22
C GLN A 152 -15.02 9.21 22.49
N LYS A 153 -16.06 10.04 22.36
CA LYS A 153 -16.69 10.73 23.49
C LYS A 153 -17.14 9.63 24.46
N ALA A 154 -16.47 9.53 25.61
CA ALA A 154 -16.86 8.58 26.64
C ALA A 154 -18.35 8.81 26.94
N GLU A 155 -19.16 7.76 26.79
CA GLU A 155 -20.54 7.76 27.29
C GLU A 155 -20.46 8.13 28.78
N GLN A 156 -20.95 9.32 29.11
CA GLN A 156 -21.15 9.69 30.51
C GLN A 156 -22.09 8.65 31.12
N PRO A 157 -21.73 8.03 32.25
CA PRO A 157 -22.62 7.08 32.91
C PRO A 157 -23.93 7.80 33.25
N ALA A 158 -25.04 7.18 32.82
CA ALA A 158 -26.38 7.66 33.11
C ALA A 158 -26.50 7.92 34.63
N SER A 159 -26.83 9.16 34.99
CA SER A 159 -27.13 9.50 36.39
C SER A 159 -28.40 8.77 36.81
N PRO A 160 -28.39 8.01 37.92
CA PRO A 160 -29.61 7.41 38.43
C PRO A 160 -30.51 8.51 39.01
N ARG A 161 -31.81 8.45 38.68
CA ARG A 161 -32.90 9.10 39.41
C ARG A 161 -33.86 8.05 39.90
#